data_AF-A0A3N2D944-F1
#
_entry.id   AF-A0A3N2D944-F1
#
_cell.length_a   1.000
_cell.length_b   1.000
_cell.length_c   1.000
_cell.angle_alpha   90.00
_cell.angle_beta   90.00
_cell.angle_gamma   90.00
#
_symmetry.space_group_name_H-M   'P 1'
#
loop_
_entity.id
_entity.type
_entity.pdbx_description
1 polymer ?
#
loop_
_entity_poly.entity_id
_entity_poly.type
_entity_poly.pdbx_seq_one_letter_code
_entity_poly.pdbx_strand_id
1 'polypeptide(L)'
;MSANVYGMDIQAGRDLARQMDADATEIEQLTSRLTNLLEATPWYGPDATRFKGDWSGQYVPALTQVVSALRENSQQINNQAQQQEDASS
;
A
#
# COMPACT_ATOMS: atom_id res chain seq x y z
N MET A 1 -16.20 23.68 28.47
CA MET A 1 -15.72 22.31 28.73
C MET A 1 -15.91 21.53 27.45
N SER A 2 -14.90 21.52 26.58
CA SER A 2 -14.92 20.74 25.34
C SER A 2 -14.77 19.27 25.73
N ALA A 3 -15.83 18.50 25.56
CA ALA A 3 -15.76 17.06 25.74
C ALA A 3 -14.79 16.50 24.69
N ASN A 4 -13.63 16.03 25.16
CA ASN A 4 -12.79 15.10 24.40
C ASN A 4 -13.65 13.85 24.16
N VAL A 5 -14.30 13.76 23.00
CA VAL A 5 -14.82 12.50 22.51
C VAL A 5 -13.57 11.69 22.13
N TYR A 6 -13.21 10.72 22.98
CA TYR A 6 -12.14 9.77 22.67
C TYR A 6 -12.61 8.91 21.47
N GLY A 7 -12.05 9.17 20.28
CA GLY A 7 -12.40 8.45 19.05
C GLY A 7 -11.70 9.04 17.81
N MET A 8 -11.63 8.25 16.74
CA MET A 8 -11.17 8.72 15.43
C MET A 8 -12.24 9.62 14.79
N ASP A 9 -11.84 10.71 14.14
CA ASP A 9 -12.74 11.44 13.23
C ASP A 9 -13.10 10.52 12.06
N ILE A 10 -14.39 10.16 11.95
CA ILE A 10 -14.91 9.17 10.99
C ILE A 10 -14.55 9.56 9.55
N GLN A 11 -14.71 10.83 9.20
CA GLN A 11 -14.45 11.29 7.83
C GLN A 11 -12.94 11.27 7.55
N ALA A 12 -12.12 11.77 8.49
CA ALA A 12 -10.67 11.73 8.34
C ALA A 12 -10.14 10.29 8.25
N GLY A 13 -10.71 9.35 9.00
CA GLY A 13 -10.40 7.92 8.90
C GLY A 13 -10.73 7.33 7.53
N ARG A 14 -11.94 7.59 7.03
CA ARG A 14 -12.35 7.16 5.68
C ARG A 14 -11.46 7.78 4.59
N ASP A 15 -11.03 9.03 4.75
CA ASP A 15 -10.12 9.71 3.82
C ASP A 15 -8.73 9.07 3.83
N LEU A 16 -8.18 8.78 5.00
CA LEU A 16 -6.90 8.09 5.15
C LEU A 16 -6.94 6.70 4.52
N ALA A 17 -7.97 5.91 4.79
CA ALA A 17 -8.12 4.57 4.22
C ALA A 17 -8.15 4.60 2.68
N ARG A 18 -8.91 5.53 2.09
CA ARG A 18 -8.94 5.74 0.63
C ARG A 18 -7.57 6.08 0.06
N GLN A 19 -6.80 6.93 0.73
CA GLN A 19 -5.45 7.28 0.29
C GLN A 19 -4.52 6.06 0.33
N MET A 20 -4.58 5.25 1.40
CA MET A 20 -3.76 4.04 1.52
C MET A 20 -4.04 3.03 0.40
N ASP A 21 -5.31 2.84 0.02
CA ASP A 21 -5.66 1.97 -1.10
C ASP A 21 -5.20 2.52 -2.46
N ALA A 22 -5.25 3.84 -2.64
CA ALA A 22 -4.74 4.50 -3.84
C ALA A 22 -3.22 4.32 -3.98
N ASP A 23 -2.47 4.57 -2.91
CA ASP A 23 -1.01 4.42 -2.89
C ASP A 23 -0.59 2.95 -3.08
N ALA A 24 -1.32 1.99 -2.50
CA ALA A 24 -1.11 0.57 -2.73
C ALA A 24 -1.25 0.22 -4.23
N THR A 25 -2.27 0.78 -4.88
CA THR A 25 -2.49 0.60 -6.32
C THR A 25 -1.37 1.24 -7.15
N GLU A 26 -0.89 2.42 -6.78
CA GLU A 26 0.23 3.08 -7.46
C GLU A 26 1.53 2.27 -7.35
N ILE A 27 1.81 1.68 -6.19
CA ILE A 27 2.97 0.80 -5.99
C ILE A 27 2.88 -0.44 -6.88
N GLU A 28 1.72 -1.09 -6.97
CA GLU A 28 1.52 -2.24 -7.86
C GLU A 28 1.79 -1.87 -9.33
N GLN A 29 1.24 -0.74 -9.78
CA GLN A 29 1.43 -0.25 -11.15
C GLN A 29 2.89 0.11 -11.44
N LEU A 30 3.57 0.79 -10.51
CA LEU A 30 4.99 1.11 -10.61
C LEU A 30 5.83 -0.17 -10.72
N THR A 31 5.56 -1.14 -9.85
CA THR A 31 6.28 -2.43 -9.82
C THR A 31 6.13 -3.18 -11.14
N SER A 32 4.91 -3.25 -11.68
CA SER A 32 4.64 -3.86 -12.99
C SER A 32 5.36 -3.13 -14.13
N ARG A 33 5.29 -1.79 -14.16
CA ARG A 33 5.96 -0.97 -15.17
C ARG A 33 7.48 -1.15 -15.15
N LEU A 34 8.10 -1.14 -13.97
CA LEU A 34 9.54 -1.33 -13.83
C LEU A 34 9.97 -2.74 -14.22
N THR A 35 9.18 -3.76 -13.85
CA THR A 35 9.43 -5.15 -14.25
C THR A 35 9.41 -5.29 -15.77
N ASN A 36 8.39 -4.74 -16.44
CA ASN A 36 8.29 -4.79 -17.89
C ASN A 36 9.45 -4.05 -18.59
N LEU A 37 9.85 -2.89 -18.06
CA LEU A 37 10.98 -2.13 -18.59
C LEU A 37 12.31 -2.89 -18.41
N LEU A 38 12.52 -3.52 -17.25
CA LEU A 38 13.70 -4.32 -16.97
C LEU A 38 13.80 -5.53 -17.91
N GLU A 39 12.68 -6.18 -18.23
CA GLU A 39 12.66 -7.29 -19.17
C GLU A 39 12.86 -6.86 -20.63
N ALA A 40 12.34 -5.71 -21.02
CA ALA A 40 12.51 -5.17 -22.37
C ALA A 40 13.91 -4.56 -22.62
N THR A 41 14.68 -4.28 -21.57
CA THR A 41 16.00 -3.66 -21.69
C THR A 41 17.04 -4.69 -22.16
N PRO A 42 17.79 -4.46 -23.26
CA PRO A 42 18.83 -5.35 -23.75
C PRO A 42 20.10 -5.23 -22.89
N TRP A 43 20.01 -5.67 -21.64
CA TRP A 43 21.10 -5.66 -20.67
C TRP A 43 21.52 -7.11 -20.35
N TYR A 44 22.80 -7.40 -20.54
CA TYR A 44 23.36 -8.75 -20.47
C TYR A 44 24.60 -8.80 -19.59
N GLY A 45 24.96 -10.01 -19.17
CA GLY A 45 26.14 -10.28 -18.36
C GLY A 45 25.83 -10.52 -16.88
N PRO A 46 26.85 -10.82 -16.06
CA PRO A 46 26.69 -11.24 -14.67
C PRO A 46 25.94 -10.23 -13.80
N ASP A 47 26.17 -8.93 -14.01
CA ASP A 47 25.50 -7.87 -13.25
C ASP A 47 24.00 -7.78 -13.59
N ALA A 48 23.65 -7.96 -14.86
CA ALA A 48 22.26 -8.00 -15.31
C ALA A 48 21.52 -9.19 -14.67
N THR A 49 22.14 -10.38 -14.69
CA THR A 49 21.60 -11.58 -14.05
C THR A 49 21.41 -11.37 -12.55
N ARG A 50 22.41 -10.80 -11.86
CA ARG A 50 22.33 -10.52 -10.43
C ARG A 50 21.17 -9.56 -10.12
N PHE A 51 21.11 -8.43 -10.81
CA PHE A 51 20.06 -7.44 -10.55
C PHE A 51 18.66 -7.97 -10.85
N LYS A 52 18.46 -8.71 -11.95
CA LYS A 52 17.16 -9.35 -12.23
C LYS A 52 16.77 -10.37 -11.14
N GLY A 53 17.75 -11.09 -10.61
CA GLY A 53 17.61 -11.94 -9.43
C GLY A 53 17.17 -11.16 -8.19
N ASP A 54 17.88 -10.08 -7.85
CA ASP A 54 17.54 -9.22 -6.70
C ASP A 54 16.16 -8.55 -6.88
N TRP A 55 15.84 -8.09 -8.09
CA TRP A 55 14.54 -7.51 -8.43
C TRP A 55 13.39 -8.48 -8.17
N SER A 56 13.45 -9.67 -8.75
CA SER A 56 12.40 -10.69 -8.62
C SER A 56 12.36 -11.34 -7.24
N GLY A 57 13.51 -11.54 -6.60
CA GLY A 57 13.65 -12.30 -5.36
C GLY A 57 13.58 -11.46 -4.08
N GLN A 58 13.87 -10.16 -4.15
CA GLN A 58 13.91 -9.28 -2.99
C GLN A 58 12.99 -8.07 -3.15
N TYR A 59 13.13 -7.30 -4.23
CA TYR A 59 12.46 -6.01 -4.34
C TYR A 59 10.97 -6.13 -4.62
N VAL A 60 10.57 -6.95 -5.60
CA VAL A 60 9.14 -7.21 -5.88
C VAL A 60 8.42 -7.79 -4.65
N PRO A 61 8.94 -8.82 -3.95
CA PRO A 61 8.32 -9.29 -2.71
C PRO A 61 8.17 -8.21 -1.63
N ALA A 62 9.19 -7.36 -1.43
CA ALA A 62 9.12 -6.28 -0.44
C ALA A 62 8.04 -5.24 -0.80
N LEU A 63 7.94 -4.85 -2.08
CA LEU A 63 6.88 -3.94 -2.54
C LEU A 63 5.49 -4.55 -2.38
N THR A 64 5.33 -5.84 -2.68
CA THR A 64 4.08 -6.58 -2.44
C THR A 64 3.71 -6.59 -0.95
N GLN A 65 4.67 -6.76 -0.04
CA GLN A 65 4.41 -6.69 1.41
C GLN A 65 3.91 -5.30 1.83
N VAL A 66 4.49 -4.22 1.28
CA VAL A 66 4.01 -2.85 1.54
C VAL A 66 2.58 -2.66 1.04
N VAL A 67 2.26 -3.13 -0.17
CA VAL A 67 0.91 -3.10 -0.74
C VAL A 67 -0.09 -3.83 0.16
N SER A 68 0.25 -5.05 0.60
CA SER A 68 -0.59 -5.81 1.54
C SER A 68 -0.82 -5.05 2.84
N ALA A 69 0.25 -4.51 3.44
CA ALA A 69 0.14 -3.75 4.69
C ALA A 69 -0.75 -2.51 4.53
N LEU A 70 -0.62 -1.76 3.42
CA LEU A 70 -1.46 -0.59 3.16
C LEU A 70 -2.95 -0.97 3.07
N ARG A 71 -3.27 -2.03 2.32
CA ARG A 71 -4.65 -2.52 2.15
C ARG A 71 -5.24 -3.05 3.46
N GLU A 72 -4.46 -3.81 4.22
CA GLU A 72 -4.90 -4.33 5.53
C GLU A 72 -5.22 -3.19 6.50
N ASN A 73 -4.36 -2.16 6.56
CA ASN A 73 -4.59 -1.00 7.42
C ASN A 73 -5.76 -0.14 6.92
N SER A 74 -5.94 0.04 5.61
CA SER A 74 -7.13 0.70 5.03
C SER A 74 -8.41 0.01 5.52
N GLN A 75 -8.47 -1.32 5.45
CA GLN A 75 -9.62 -2.09 5.92
C GLN A 75 -9.84 -1.94 7.42
N GLN A 76 -8.78 -1.99 8.22
CA GLN A 76 -8.87 -1.81 9.68
C GLN A 76 -9.41 -0.41 10.04
N ILE A 77 -8.93 0.64 9.38
CA ILE A 77 -9.39 2.01 9.61
C ILE A 77 -10.86 2.16 9.21
N ASN A 78 -11.27 1.63 8.05
CA ASN A 78 -12.67 1.65 7.63
C ASN A 78 -13.59 0.94 8.64
N ASN A 79 -13.16 -0.20 9.18
CA ASN A 79 -13.90 -0.94 10.20
C ASN A 79 -14.03 -0.14 11.51
N GLN A 80 -12.96 0.52 11.96
CA GLN A 80 -12.98 1.39 13.14
C GLN A 80 -13.88 2.61 12.94
N ALA A 81 -13.84 3.23 11.75
CA ALA A 81 -14.71 4.35 11.39
C ALA A 81 -16.19 3.94 11.44
N GLN A 82 -16.52 2.76 10.91
CA GLN A 82 -17.89 2.23 10.95
C GLN A 82 -18.36 1.97 12.38
N GLN A 83 -17.53 1.33 13.21
CA GLN A 83 -17.86 1.07 14.62
C GLN A 83 -18.10 2.37 15.40
N GLN A 84 -17.32 3.42 15.12
CA GLN A 84 -17.50 4.72 15.74
C GLN A 84 -18.80 5.39 15.30
N GLU A 85 -19.16 5.27 14.02
CA GLU A 85 -20.42 5.77 13.47
C GLU A 85 -21.62 5.10 14.16
N ASP A 86 -21.61 3.77 14.26
CA ASP A 86 -22.67 2.98 14.89
C ASP A 86 -22.79 3.26 16.40
N ALA A 87 -21.68 3.55 17.08
CA ALA A 87 -21.67 3.87 18.52
C ALA A 87 -22.11 5.30 18.83
N SER A 88 -22.06 6.20 17.84
CA SER A 88 -22.38 7.62 18.00
C SER A 88 -23.78 7.99 17.47
N SER A 89 -24.47 7.04 16.83
CA SER A 89 -25.87 7.16 16.35
C SER A 89 -26.88 6.75 17.42
#